data_AF-A0A9E5C6B6-F1
#
_entry.id   AF-A0A9E5C6B6-F1
#
_cell.length_a   1.000
_cell.length_b   1.000
_cell.length_c   1.000
_cell.angle_alpha   90.00
_cell.angle_beta   90.00
_cell.angle_gamma   90.00
#
_symmetry.space_group_name_H-M   'P 1'
#
loop_
_entity.id
_entity.type
_entity.pdbx_description
1 polymer ?
#
loop_
_entity_poly.entity_id
_entity_poly.type
_entity_poly.pdbx_seq_one_letter_code
_entity_poly.pdbx_strand_id
1 'polypeptide(L)' 'WYGGLNYQIEHHLFPNMPRNNLKKAQLIVRSFCKEKGISYHETSVWQSHKEILGFLHEVSAPLRQKKS' A
#
# COMPACT_ATOMS: atom_id res chain seq x y z
N TRP A 1 8.90 -9.61 -7.20
CA TRP A 1 9.36 -8.51 -8.07
C TRP A 1 8.15 -7.75 -8.67
N TYR A 2 7.12 -7.46 -7.86
CA TYR A 2 6.07 -6.47 -8.16
C TYR A 2 6.24 -5.42 -7.06
N GLY A 3 7.15 -4.46 -7.22
CA GLY A 3 6.87 -3.26 -7.98
C GLY A 3 6.67 -2.15 -6.96
N GLY A 4 7.77 -1.47 -6.56
CA GLY A 4 7.77 -0.34 -5.61
C GLY A 4 7.00 0.89 -6.12
N LEU A 5 5.99 0.69 -6.95
CA LEU A 5 5.03 1.68 -7.45
C LEU A 5 4.34 2.42 -6.29
N ASN A 6 4.08 1.71 -5.20
CA ASN A 6 3.39 2.24 -4.01
C ASN A 6 4.21 3.24 -3.20
N TYR A 7 5.51 3.36 -3.48
CA TYR A 7 6.43 4.25 -2.78
C TYR A 7 7.20 5.14 -3.75
N GLN A 8 6.69 5.36 -4.97
CA GLN A 8 7.41 6.18 -5.94
C GLN A 8 7.56 7.62 -5.48
N ILE A 9 6.55 8.20 -4.81
CA ILE A 9 6.65 9.55 -4.27
C ILE A 9 7.79 9.61 -3.25
N GLU A 10 7.84 8.68 -2.31
CA GLU A 10 8.86 8.61 -1.27
C GLU A 10 10.24 8.25 -1.84
N HIS A 11 10.30 7.41 -2.86
CA HIS A 11 11.54 7.03 -3.54
C HIS A 11 12.15 8.23 -4.29
N HIS A 12 11.35 9.06 -4.93
CA HIS A 12 11.84 10.27 -5.59
C HIS A 12 12.16 11.38 -4.57
N LEU A 13 11.40 11.47 -3.47
CA LEU A 13 11.65 12.43 -2.40
C LEU A 13 12.90 12.06 -1.56
N PHE A 14 13.16 10.76 -1.40
CA PHE A 14 14.25 10.20 -0.59
C PHE A 14 15.02 9.09 -1.32
N PRO A 15 15.78 9.41 -2.38
CA PRO A 15 16.44 8.41 -3.24
C PRO A 15 17.49 7.55 -2.52
N ASN A 16 18.09 8.09 -1.46
CA ASN A 16 19.08 7.38 -0.64
C ASN A 16 18.45 6.54 0.48
N MET A 17 17.12 6.59 0.65
CA MET A 17 16.45 5.88 1.73
C MET A 17 16.30 4.38 1.41
N PRO A 18 16.68 3.49 2.34
CA PRO A 18 16.41 2.07 2.21
C PRO A 18 14.90 1.77 2.04
N ARG A 19 14.54 0.84 1.14
CA ARG A 19 13.13 0.56 0.76
C ARG A 19 12.23 0.17 1.93
N ASN A 20 12.78 -0.50 2.94
CA ASN A 20 12.12 -0.85 4.20
C ASN A 20 11.68 0.37 5.02
N ASN A 21 12.35 1.52 4.85
CA ASN A 21 12.00 2.77 5.53
C ASN A 21 11.00 3.63 4.73
N LEU A 22 10.79 3.38 3.44
CA LEU A 22 9.84 4.13 2.61
C LEU A 22 8.41 4.07 3.15
N LYS A 23 8.01 2.94 3.77
CA LYS A 23 6.70 2.81 4.43
C LYS A 23 6.53 3.82 5.58
N LYS A 24 7.59 4.07 6.34
CA LYS A 24 7.55 5.05 7.45
C LYS A 24 7.52 6.47 6.89
N ALA A 25 8.33 6.75 5.87
CA ALA A 25 8.33 8.03 5.18
C ALA A 25 6.96 8.36 4.58
N GLN A 26 6.29 7.39 3.95
CA GLN A 26 4.96 7.56 3.35
C GLN A 26 3.92 8.06 4.36
N LEU A 27 3.89 7.50 5.57
CA LEU A 27 2.95 7.93 6.61
C LEU A 27 3.18 9.39 7.00
N ILE A 28 4.43 9.82 7.06
CA ILE A 28 4.82 11.20 7.39
C ILE A 28 4.44 12.13 6.23
N VAL A 29 4.83 11.79 5.00
CA VAL A 29 4.55 12.58 3.79
C VAL A 29 3.05 12.74 3.59
N ARG A 30 2.26 11.67 3.75
CA ARG A 30 0.80 11.72 3.64
C ARG A 30 0.18 12.62 4.71
N SER A 31 0.65 12.55 5.95
CA SER A 31 0.16 13.39 7.05
C SER A 31 0.47 14.86 6.79
N PHE A 32 1.68 15.15 6.32
CA PHE A 32 2.11 16.48 5.90
C PHE A 32 1.27 17.02 4.74
N CYS A 33 1.05 16.22 3.69
CA CYS A 33 0.20 16.61 2.56
C CYS A 33 -1.24 16.89 3.01
N LYS A 34 -1.80 16.09 3.92
CA LYS A 34 -3.13 16.30 4.49
C LYS A 34 -3.23 17.60 5.28
N GLU A 35 -2.23 17.92 6.11
CA GLU A 35 -2.18 19.16 6.87
C GLU A 35 -2.11 20.39 5.95
N LYS A 36 -1.35 20.29 4.85
CA LYS A 36 -1.14 21.38 3.89
C LYS A 36 -2.20 21.46 2.79
N GLY A 37 -3.20 20.57 2.78
CA GLY A 37 -4.22 20.51 1.73
C GLY A 37 -3.67 20.10 0.35
N ILE A 38 -2.52 19.42 0.31
CA ILE A 38 -1.88 18.96 -0.92
C ILE A 38 -2.50 17.62 -1.32
N SER A 39 -2.99 17.52 -2.56
CA SER A 39 -3.48 16.26 -3.10
C SER A 39 -2.34 15.25 -3.20
N TYR A 40 -2.47 14.14 -2.48
CA TYR A 40 -1.49 13.06 -2.46
C TYR A 40 -2.07 11.86 -3.20
N HIS A 41 -1.60 11.65 -4.44
CA HIS A 41 -2.00 10.51 -5.27
C HIS A 41 -1.14 9.28 -4.96
N GLU A 42 -1.56 8.52 -3.96
CA GLU A 42 -1.06 7.17 -3.69
C GLU A 42 -1.99 6.15 -4.36
N THR A 43 -1.44 5.23 -5.16
CA THR A 43 -2.14 3.99 -5.48
C THR A 43 -2.27 3.21 -4.17
N SER A 44 -3.39 3.39 -3.46
CA SER A 44 -3.40 3.07 -2.04
C SER A 44 -3.18 1.58 -1.79
N VAL A 45 -2.16 1.32 -0.98
CA VAL A 45 -1.82 0.00 -0.47
C VAL A 45 -3.06 -0.60 0.20
N TRP A 46 -3.92 0.21 0.80
CA TRP A 46 -5.21 -0.19 1.35
C TRP A 46 -6.20 -0.74 0.33
N GLN A 47 -6.35 -0.07 -0.81
CA GLN A 47 -7.22 -0.53 -1.89
C GLN A 47 -6.69 -1.86 -2.45
N SER A 48 -5.39 -1.93 -2.75
CA SER A 48 -4.77 -3.15 -3.26
C SER A 48 -4.78 -4.30 -2.25
N HIS A 49 -4.57 -4.02 -0.95
CA HIS A 49 -4.64 -5.05 0.10
C HIS A 49 -6.08 -5.51 0.32
N LYS A 50 -7.07 -4.61 0.26
CA LYS A 50 -8.49 -4.95 0.37
C LYS A 50 -8.93 -5.81 -0.82
N GLU A 51 -8.47 -5.49 -2.02
CA GLU A 51 -8.73 -6.31 -3.22
C GLU A 51 -8.06 -7.68 -3.14
N ILE A 52 -6.78 -7.75 -2.74
CA ILE A 52 -6.07 -9.01 -2.57
C ILE A 52 -6.71 -9.88 -1.48
N LEU A 53 -7.05 -9.28 -0.33
CA LEU A 53 -7.73 -9.98 0.77
C LEU A 53 -9.13 -10.44 0.36
N GLY A 54 -9.88 -9.61 -0.37
CA GLY A 54 -11.19 -9.95 -0.92
C GLY A 54 -11.11 -11.13 -1.88
N PHE A 55 -10.16 -11.08 -2.82
CA PHE A 55 -9.90 -12.15 -3.77
C PHE A 55 -9.48 -13.45 -3.06
N LEU A 56 -8.53 -13.39 -2.13
CA LEU A 56 -8.12 -14.54 -1.31
C LEU A 56 -9.29 -15.12 -0.50
N HIS A 57 -10.17 -14.27 0.03
CA HIS A 57 -11.35 -14.70 0.76
C HIS A 57 -12.37 -15.41 -0.13
N GLU A 58 -12.56 -14.94 -1.36
CA GLU A 58 -13.46 -15.54 -2.35
C GLU A 58 -12.94 -16.90 -2.85
N VAL A 59 -11.69 -16.96 -3.32
CA VAL A 59 -11.11 -18.21 -3.85
C VAL A 59 -10.91 -19.30 -2.79
N SER A 60 -10.81 -18.92 -1.51
CA SER A 60 -10.76 -19.87 -0.39
C SER A 60 -12.14 -20.34 0.08
N ALA A 61 -13.25 -19.80 -0.43
CA ALA A 61 -14.60 -20.18 -0.03
C ALA A 61 -14.90 -21.69 -0.21
N PRO A 62 -14.51 -22.36 -1.32
CA PRO A 62 -14.72 -23.80 -1.48
C PRO A 62 -13.93 -24.66 -0.47
N LEU A 63 -12.76 -24.19 -0.06
CA LEU A 63 -11.91 -24.88 0.93
C LEU A 63 -12.42 -24.71 2.36
N ARG A 64 -13.14 -23.62 2.65
CA ARG A 64 -13.84 -23.43 3.94
C ARG A 64 -15.06 -24.34 4.07
N GLN A 65 -15.81 -24.57 3.00
CA GLN A 65 -17.01 -25.41 3.05
C GLN A 65 -16.68 -26.91 3.21
N LYS A 66 -15.50 -27.36 2.76
CA LYS A 66 -15.08 -28.77 2.86
C LYS A 66 -14.61 -29.19 4.26
N LYS A 67 -14.57 -28.26 5.22
CA LYS A 67 -14.12 -28.48 6.61
C LYS A 67 -15.29 -28.59 7.61
N SER A 68 -16.55 -28.56 7.15
CA SER A 68 -17.76 -28.84 7.93
C SER A 68 -18.32 -30.22 7.61
#